data_AF-A0A846NEC6-F1
#
_entry.id   AF-A0A846NEC6-F1
#
_cell.length_a   1.000
_cell.length_b   1.000
_cell.length_c   1.000
_cell.angle_alpha   90.00
_cell.angle_beta   90.00
_cell.angle_gamma   90.00
#
_symmetry.space_group_name_H-M   'P 1'
#
loop_
_entity.id
_entity.type
_entity.pdbx_description
1 polymer ?
#
loop_
_entity_poly.entity_id
_entity_poly.type
_entity_poly.pdbx_seq_one_letter_code
_entity_poly.pdbx_strand_id
1 'polypeptide(L)'
;FDLLIEEEASVSIVSFGMSEEDVRRVMRSPSMMVGTDGSAISPKGILGRGKPHPRFYGTFPRILGHYVREEGVLTLQEAVRKMTSMPAQKIGLKDRGLLREGMVADIVVFDANEILDQATFTDPHR
;
A
#
# COMPACT_ATOMS: atom_id res chain seq x y z
N PHE A 1 23.64 -23.71 -5.31
CA PHE A 1 24.15 -23.14 -4.05
C PHE A 1 24.85 -21.80 -4.30
N ASP A 2 25.31 -21.53 -5.51
CA ASP A 2 26.04 -20.31 -5.89
C ASP A 2 25.33 -19.01 -5.50
N LEU A 3 24.05 -18.84 -5.84
CA LEU A 3 23.28 -17.65 -5.45
C LEU A 3 23.17 -17.47 -3.92
N LEU A 4 23.09 -18.55 -3.16
CA LEU A 4 23.05 -18.49 -1.70
C LEU A 4 24.42 -18.12 -1.11
N ILE A 5 25.52 -18.53 -1.76
CA ILE A 5 26.87 -18.16 -1.34
C ILE A 5 27.13 -16.69 -1.69
N GLU A 6 26.76 -16.26 -2.90
CA GLU A 6 26.94 -14.89 -3.41
C GLU A 6 26.16 -13.87 -2.57
N GLU A 7 24.93 -14.20 -2.19
CA GLU A 7 24.04 -13.31 -1.41
C GLU A 7 24.14 -13.55 0.10
N GLU A 8 25.16 -14.27 0.58
CA GLU A 8 25.37 -14.56 2.01
C GLU A 8 24.12 -15.11 2.72
N ALA A 9 23.38 -15.99 2.03
CA ALA A 9 22.10 -16.57 2.43
C ALA A 9 20.98 -15.53 2.71
N SER A 10 21.09 -14.31 2.15
CA SER A 10 20.13 -13.21 2.30
C SER A 10 19.24 -13.00 1.05
N VAL A 11 19.04 -14.04 0.25
CA VAL A 11 18.24 -13.97 -0.98
C VAL A 11 16.78 -13.68 -0.64
N SER A 12 16.25 -12.56 -1.16
CA SER A 12 14.82 -12.25 -1.10
C SER A 12 14.07 -12.80 -2.30
N ILE A 13 12.83 -13.26 -2.10
CA ILE A 13 11.95 -13.69 -3.19
C ILE A 13 10.60 -12.96 -3.13
N VAL A 14 9.96 -12.83 -4.29
CA VAL A 14 8.54 -12.45 -4.39
C VAL A 14 7.77 -13.65 -4.91
N SER A 15 6.74 -14.07 -4.17
CA SER A 15 5.91 -15.23 -4.50
C SER A 15 4.50 -14.80 -4.90
N PHE A 16 3.96 -15.41 -5.95
CA PHE A 16 2.60 -15.16 -6.44
C PHE A 16 1.68 -16.25 -5.90
N GLY A 17 1.20 -16.06 -4.67
CA GLY A 17 0.40 -17.07 -3.96
C GLY A 17 -1.00 -16.64 -3.55
N MET A 18 -1.39 -15.38 -3.79
CA MET A 18 -2.69 -14.85 -3.35
C MET A 18 -3.74 -14.96 -4.44
N SER A 19 -4.95 -15.36 -4.06
CA SER A 19 -6.12 -15.28 -4.93
C SER A 19 -6.67 -13.86 -4.93
N GLU A 20 -6.82 -13.26 -6.12
CA GLU A 20 -7.44 -11.95 -6.26
C GLU A 20 -8.90 -11.93 -5.80
N GLU A 21 -9.60 -13.07 -5.85
CA GLU A 21 -10.96 -13.16 -5.29
C GLU A 21 -10.93 -13.02 -3.76
N ASP A 22 -9.98 -13.68 -3.10
CA ASP A 22 -9.81 -13.60 -1.64
C ASP A 22 -9.38 -12.21 -1.22
N VAL A 23 -8.48 -11.57 -1.97
CA VAL A 23 -8.07 -10.18 -1.76
C VAL A 23 -9.30 -9.27 -1.77
N ARG A 24 -10.12 -9.32 -2.83
CA ARG A 24 -11.35 -8.51 -2.91
C ARG A 24 -12.33 -8.83 -1.77
N ARG A 25 -12.47 -10.10 -1.39
CA ARG A 25 -13.36 -10.51 -0.28
C ARG A 25 -12.91 -9.91 1.04
N VAL A 26 -11.61 -9.98 1.34
CA VAL A 26 -11.02 -9.40 2.54
C VAL A 26 -11.14 -7.87 2.50
N MET A 27 -10.94 -7.24 1.34
CA MET A 27 -11.08 -5.78 1.22
C MET A 27 -12.48 -5.29 1.61
N ARG A 28 -13.52 -6.02 1.21
CA ARG A 28 -14.92 -5.68 1.55
C ARG A 28 -15.26 -5.87 3.03
N SER A 29 -14.42 -6.56 3.80
CA SER A 29 -14.67 -6.77 5.22
C SER A 29 -14.71 -5.43 5.97
N PRO A 30 -15.70 -5.21 6.87
CA PRO A 30 -15.77 -3.99 7.67
C PRO A 30 -14.57 -3.83 8.62
N SER A 31 -13.86 -4.92 8.91
CA SER A 31 -12.71 -4.95 9.83
C SER A 31 -11.34 -4.80 9.15
N MET A 32 -11.28 -4.79 7.81
CA MET A 32 -10.03 -4.63 7.07
C MET A 32 -9.54 -3.18 7.10
N MET A 33 -8.25 -2.99 7.38
CA MET A 33 -7.50 -1.75 7.24
C MET A 33 -6.30 -1.97 6.30
N VAL A 34 -5.87 -0.91 5.62
CA VAL A 34 -4.80 -0.99 4.63
C VAL A 34 -3.44 -0.86 5.29
N GLY A 35 -2.52 -1.75 4.93
CA GLY A 35 -1.09 -1.64 5.22
C GLY A 35 -0.28 -2.07 4.00
N THR A 36 0.83 -1.40 3.72
CA THR A 36 1.67 -1.71 2.56
C THR A 36 2.44 -3.01 2.73
N ASP A 37 2.76 -3.37 3.98
CA ASP A 37 3.70 -4.43 4.33
C ASP A 37 5.07 -4.25 3.61
N GLY A 38 5.41 -2.99 3.34
CA GLY A 38 6.69 -2.58 2.79
C GLY A 38 7.67 -2.19 3.88
N SER A 39 8.96 -2.51 3.68
CA SER A 39 10.03 -1.98 4.50
C SER A 39 10.37 -0.54 4.10
N ALA A 40 11.00 0.20 5.01
CA ALA A 40 11.53 1.52 4.70
C ALA A 40 12.71 1.40 3.73
N ILE A 41 12.52 1.87 2.50
CA ILE A 41 13.52 1.86 1.44
C ILE A 41 13.65 3.25 0.82
N SER A 42 14.73 3.45 0.08
CA SER A 42 14.95 4.66 -0.72
C SER A 42 15.23 4.24 -2.15
N PRO A 43 14.67 4.88 -3.19
CA PRO A 43 15.04 4.59 -4.57
C PRO A 43 16.49 5.00 -4.90
N LYS A 44 17.19 5.66 -3.96
CA LYS A 44 18.58 6.12 -4.11
C LYS A 44 19.47 5.56 -3.01
N GLY A 45 20.75 5.35 -3.35
CA GLY A 45 21.78 4.91 -2.42
C GLY A 45 21.66 3.42 -2.08
N ILE A 46 22.26 3.03 -0.95
CA ILE A 46 22.36 1.61 -0.56
C ILE A 46 20.98 0.96 -0.31
N LEU A 47 19.99 1.76 0.14
CA LEU A 47 18.63 1.30 0.41
C LEU A 47 17.76 1.11 -0.86
N GLY A 48 18.30 1.42 -2.04
CA GLY A 48 17.63 1.24 -3.34
C GLY A 48 18.18 0.08 -4.16
N ARG A 49 19.00 -0.77 -3.55
CA ARG A 49 19.51 -1.97 -4.20
C ARG A 49 18.41 -3.02 -4.30
N GLY A 50 18.47 -3.81 -5.37
CA GLY A 50 17.55 -4.91 -5.62
C GLY A 50 16.22 -4.48 -6.22
N LYS A 51 15.24 -5.38 -6.17
CA LYS A 51 13.89 -5.19 -6.71
C LYS A 51 12.86 -5.59 -5.65
N PRO A 52 12.48 -4.68 -4.73
CA PRO A 52 11.48 -4.97 -3.71
C PRO A 52 10.10 -5.22 -4.33
N HIS A 53 9.18 -5.79 -3.55
CA HIS A 53 7.80 -5.95 -3.99
C HIS A 53 7.17 -4.57 -4.31
N PRO A 54 6.40 -4.42 -5.40
CA PRO A 54 5.78 -3.14 -5.79
C PRO A 54 4.84 -2.51 -4.75
N ARG A 55 4.41 -3.27 -3.73
CA ARG A 55 3.56 -2.79 -2.63
C ARG A 55 4.23 -1.70 -1.79
N PHE A 56 5.56 -1.62 -1.83
CA PHE A 56 6.32 -0.61 -1.11
C PHE A 56 6.01 0.81 -1.60
N TYR A 57 5.59 0.94 -2.86
CA TYR A 57 5.28 2.23 -3.50
C TYR A 57 3.79 2.34 -3.89
N GLY A 58 3.18 1.23 -4.31
CA GLY A 58 1.89 1.26 -5.02
C GLY A 58 0.63 1.01 -4.19
N THR A 59 0.71 0.55 -2.94
CA THR A 59 -0.48 0.03 -2.23
C THR A 59 -1.66 1.00 -2.19
N PHE A 60 -1.45 2.24 -1.74
CA PHE A 60 -2.55 3.21 -1.60
C PHE A 60 -3.09 3.69 -2.96
N PRO A 61 -2.24 4.10 -3.94
CA PRO A 61 -2.71 4.40 -5.29
C PRO A 61 -3.42 3.24 -5.99
N ARG A 62 -2.96 2.00 -5.82
CA ARG A 62 -3.61 0.80 -6.37
C ARG A 62 -5.01 0.61 -5.82
N ILE A 63 -5.21 0.82 -4.52
CA ILE A 63 -6.53 0.73 -3.91
C ILE A 63 -7.48 1.78 -4.49
N LEU A 64 -7.01 3.02 -4.66
CA LEU A 64 -7.83 4.12 -5.18
C LEU A 64 -8.11 4.00 -6.69
N GLY A 65 -7.11 3.63 -7.49
CA GLY A 65 -7.24 3.50 -8.93
C GLY A 65 -7.89 2.20 -9.35
N HIS A 66 -7.26 1.08 -8.99
CA HIS A 66 -7.71 -0.24 -9.43
C HIS A 66 -8.95 -0.72 -8.66
N TYR A 67 -8.87 -0.80 -7.33
CA TYR A 67 -9.94 -1.44 -6.55
C TYR A 67 -11.17 -0.54 -6.33
N VAL A 68 -11.02 0.78 -6.30
CA VAL A 68 -12.15 1.73 -6.18
C VAL A 68 -12.69 2.13 -7.55
N ARG A 69 -11.87 2.75 -8.40
CA ARG A 69 -12.35 3.33 -9.68
C ARG A 69 -12.62 2.25 -10.74
N GLU A 70 -11.68 1.34 -10.97
CA GLU A 70 -11.81 0.36 -12.08
C GLU A 70 -12.73 -0.82 -11.72
N GLU A 71 -12.56 -1.41 -10.54
CA GLU A 71 -13.29 -2.63 -10.17
C GLU A 71 -14.52 -2.39 -9.28
N GLY A 72 -14.66 -1.21 -8.67
CA GLY A 72 -15.77 -0.90 -7.77
C GLY A 72 -15.87 -1.81 -6.54
N VAL A 73 -14.75 -2.36 -6.06
CA VAL A 73 -14.69 -3.24 -4.88
C VAL A 73 -15.04 -2.48 -3.61
N LEU A 74 -14.64 -1.20 -3.54
CA LEU A 74 -14.94 -0.27 -2.45
C LEU A 74 -15.45 1.05 -3.03
N THR A 75 -16.25 1.78 -2.23
CA THR A 75 -16.47 3.20 -2.51
C THR A 75 -15.22 4.01 -2.13
N LEU A 76 -15.05 5.18 -2.75
CA LEU A 76 -13.93 6.07 -2.44
C LEU A 76 -13.90 6.45 -0.94
N GLN A 77 -15.05 6.75 -0.36
CA GLN A 77 -15.17 7.13 1.05
C GLN A 77 -14.78 5.98 1.99
N GLU A 78 -15.19 4.74 1.69
CA GLU A 78 -14.82 3.59 2.52
C GLU A 78 -13.33 3.27 2.40
N ALA A 79 -12.76 3.35 1.19
CA ALA A 79 -11.33 3.21 1.01
C ALA A 79 -10.56 4.27 1.80
N VAL A 80 -10.93 5.56 1.71
CA VAL A 80 -10.30 6.64 2.49
C VAL A 80 -10.42 6.36 3.98
N ARG A 81 -11.59 5.94 4.48
CA ARG A 81 -11.79 5.60 5.89
C ARG A 81 -10.86 4.47 6.35
N LYS A 82 -10.72 3.40 5.57
CA LYS A 82 -9.85 2.25 5.84
C LYS A 82 -8.35 2.59 5.82
N MET A 83 -7.99 3.72 5.22
CA MET A 83 -6.61 4.22 5.11
C MET A 83 -6.30 5.38 6.08
N THR A 84 -7.31 5.97 6.74
CA THR A 84 -7.15 7.18 7.59
C THR A 84 -7.77 7.01 8.98
N SER A 85 -9.06 7.31 9.14
CA SER A 85 -9.72 7.36 10.45
C SER A 85 -9.82 6.00 11.14
N MET A 86 -10.03 4.91 10.39
CA MET A 86 -10.12 3.57 10.96
C MET A 86 -8.80 3.12 11.61
N PRO A 87 -7.63 3.19 10.94
CA PRO A 87 -6.36 2.91 11.61
C PRO A 87 -6.07 3.88 12.75
N ALA A 88 -6.29 5.19 12.59
CA ALA A 88 -6.09 6.16 13.66
C ALA A 88 -6.88 5.81 14.93
N GLN A 89 -8.17 5.45 14.79
CA GLN A 89 -9.01 4.99 15.90
C GLN A 89 -8.49 3.69 16.52
N LYS A 90 -8.04 2.74 15.69
CA LYS A 90 -7.60 1.42 16.15
C LYS A 90 -6.34 1.49 17.02
N ILE A 91 -5.41 2.40 16.72
CA ILE A 91 -4.17 2.57 17.48
C ILE A 91 -4.21 3.73 18.48
N GLY A 92 -5.34 4.45 18.59
CA GLY A 92 -5.55 5.47 19.60
C GLY A 92 -5.00 6.87 19.27
N LEU A 93 -4.78 7.19 18.00
CA LEU A 93 -4.43 8.54 17.55
C LEU A 93 -5.68 9.43 17.56
N LYS A 94 -5.82 10.27 18.58
CA LYS A 94 -7.05 11.06 18.83
C LYS A 94 -7.16 12.33 17.98
N ASP A 95 -6.04 12.79 17.43
CA ASP A 95 -5.89 14.08 16.74
C ASP A 95 -5.54 13.92 15.24
N ARG A 96 -5.64 12.69 14.69
CA ARG A 96 -5.31 12.36 13.28
C ARG A 96 -6.39 11.52 12.58
N GLY A 97 -6.26 11.41 11.26
CA GLY A 97 -7.08 10.51 10.42
C GLY A 97 -8.46 11.06 10.02
N LEU A 98 -8.82 12.28 10.43
CA LEU A 98 -10.04 12.97 10.02
C LEU A 98 -9.70 14.42 9.64
N LEU A 99 -10.45 14.98 8.68
CA LEU A 99 -10.39 16.41 8.35
C LEU A 99 -11.43 17.16 9.20
N ARG A 100 -10.96 17.80 10.27
CA ARG A 100 -11.77 18.59 11.20
C ARG A 100 -10.91 19.67 11.84
N GLU A 101 -11.52 20.80 12.19
CA GLU A 101 -10.87 21.86 12.96
C GLU A 101 -10.24 21.30 14.26
N GLY A 102 -9.04 21.78 14.58
CA GLY A 102 -8.28 21.37 15.76
C GLY A 102 -7.51 20.05 15.62
N MET A 103 -7.57 19.35 14.48
CA MET A 103 -6.78 18.15 14.21
C MET A 103 -5.48 18.48 13.46
N VAL A 104 -4.53 17.54 13.46
CA VAL A 104 -3.28 17.68 12.71
C VAL A 104 -3.58 17.70 11.20
N ALA A 105 -2.91 18.61 10.48
CA ALA A 105 -3.08 18.80 9.05
C ALA A 105 -2.33 17.75 8.19
N ASP A 106 -2.57 16.47 8.44
CA ASP A 106 -2.09 15.38 7.58
C ASP A 106 -3.03 15.23 6.36
N ILE A 107 -2.72 15.95 5.28
CA ILE A 107 -3.61 16.07 4.12
C ILE A 107 -2.93 15.53 2.87
N VAL A 108 -3.66 14.74 2.09
CA VAL A 108 -3.29 14.30 0.74
C VAL A 108 -4.34 14.79 -0.24
N VAL A 109 -3.90 15.42 -1.33
CA VAL A 109 -4.73 15.82 -2.47
C VAL A 109 -4.35 14.95 -3.65
N PHE A 110 -5.33 14.33 -4.29
CA PHE A 110 -5.13 13.48 -5.47
C PHE A 110 -6.31 13.62 -6.43
N ASP A 111 -6.08 13.34 -7.71
CA ASP A 111 -7.15 13.23 -8.69
C ASP A 111 -7.71 11.80 -8.68
N ALA A 112 -8.99 11.66 -8.31
CA ALA A 112 -9.66 10.36 -8.28
C ALA A 112 -9.76 9.69 -9.66
N ASN A 113 -9.73 10.46 -10.75
CA ASN A 113 -9.81 9.94 -12.11
C ASN A 113 -8.45 9.45 -12.63
N GLU A 114 -7.33 9.94 -12.09
CA GLU A 114 -5.99 9.65 -12.61
C GLU A 114 -5.11 8.81 -11.66
N ILE A 115 -5.37 8.82 -10.35
CA ILE A 115 -4.52 8.13 -9.37
C ILE A 115 -4.40 6.62 -9.69
N LEU A 116 -3.17 6.10 -9.74
CA LEU A 116 -2.86 4.68 -9.98
C LEU A 116 -1.41 4.36 -9.54
N ASP A 117 -1.14 3.11 -9.17
CA ASP A 117 0.21 2.61 -8.93
C ASP A 117 1.01 2.45 -10.22
N GLN A 118 2.30 2.81 -10.19
CA GLN A 118 3.22 2.62 -11.32
C GLN A 118 4.29 1.55 -11.08
N ALA A 119 4.49 1.14 -9.82
CA ALA A 119 5.49 0.16 -9.45
C ALA A 119 5.11 -1.24 -9.95
N THR A 120 6.05 -1.92 -10.59
CA THR A 120 5.87 -3.29 -11.08
C THR A 120 6.85 -4.25 -10.41
N PHE A 121 6.67 -5.55 -10.57
CA PHE A 121 7.61 -6.54 -10.03
C PHE A 121 9.00 -6.46 -10.68
N THR A 122 9.08 -6.01 -11.93
CA THR A 122 10.34 -5.91 -12.68
C THR A 122 10.99 -4.53 -12.58
N ASP A 123 10.20 -3.49 -12.32
CA ASP A 123 10.62 -2.11 -12.08
C ASP A 123 9.81 -1.50 -10.92
N PRO A 124 10.20 -1.79 -9.66
CA PRO A 124 9.43 -1.38 -8.48
C PRO A 124 9.71 0.04 -8.00
N HIS A 125 10.82 0.67 -8.40
CA HIS A 125 11.24 1.99 -7.92
C HIS A 125 10.62 3.13 -8.74
N ARG A 126 9.28 3.15 -8.82
CA ARG A 126 8.47 4.06 -9.64
C ARG A 126 7.54 4.92 -8.80
#